data_AF-C5C0W3-F1
#
_entry.id   AF-C5C0W3-F1
#
_cell.length_a   1.000
_cell.length_b   1.000
_cell.length_c   1.000
_cell.angle_alpha   90.00
_cell.angle_beta   90.00
_cell.angle_gamma   90.00
#
_symmetry.space_group_name_H-M   'P 1'
#
loop_
_entity.id
_entity.type
_entity.pdbx_description
1 polymer ?
#
loop_
_entity_poly.entity_id
_entity_poly.type
_entity_poly.pdbx_seq_one_letter_code
_entity_poly.pdbx_strand_id
1 'polypeptide(L)'
;MHGSMPARLARPSDVPRPESVDEVAKWAGSEDLRSTELVHAPVFWVALPLAALGFLIWGIVTDPGEGWSGNLLSDDFDGQPWNAWIVWAAVGVWLLITVGVLALRLSILKDLRAENEWILEHGVAHSIHRASVDYNDGEATGWATYIALDHRLDHRRAAEIHEAFEQWLRTTLPPSGSGPISSTTLFGPQLAGGYFFLHLPVSQTAGVATEHRWMLVTEPRESGDEVIVTPVPVPKKLARIRAKLRRKAEGRAQ
;
A
#
# COMPACT_ATOMS: atom_id res chain seq x y z
N MET A 1 50.06 11.20 9.32
CA MET A 1 48.77 11.41 8.63
C MET A 1 48.28 10.06 8.11
N HIS A 2 47.45 9.36 8.87
CA HIS A 2 46.78 8.15 8.39
C HIS A 2 45.51 8.59 7.67
N GLY A 3 45.51 8.51 6.35
CA GLY A 3 44.30 8.67 5.56
C GLY A 3 43.37 7.51 5.85
N SER A 4 42.28 7.77 6.57
CA SER A 4 41.18 6.83 6.68
C SER A 4 40.65 6.54 5.27
N MET A 5 40.85 5.32 4.77
CA MET A 5 40.10 4.86 3.61
C MET A 5 38.60 5.11 3.87
N PRO A 6 37.85 5.69 2.93
CA PRO A 6 36.41 5.78 3.07
C PRO A 6 35.86 4.38 3.29
N ALA A 7 35.00 4.22 4.30
CA ALA A 7 34.38 2.93 4.61
C ALA A 7 33.73 2.40 3.32
N ARG A 8 34.17 1.22 2.88
CA ARG A 8 33.67 0.60 1.65
C ARG A 8 32.17 0.37 1.80
N LEU A 9 31.38 0.88 0.86
CA LEU A 9 29.93 0.69 0.82
C LEU A 9 29.60 -0.81 0.95
N ALA A 10 29.05 -1.23 2.09
CA ALA A 10 28.76 -2.65 2.31
C ALA A 10 27.46 -3.02 1.59
N ARG A 11 27.58 -3.61 0.40
CA ARG A 11 26.41 -4.07 -0.37
C ARG A 11 26.11 -5.55 -0.07
N PRO A 12 24.87 -5.91 0.30
CA PRO A 12 24.48 -7.31 0.42
C PRO A 12 24.56 -8.01 -0.94
N SER A 13 25.02 -9.27 -0.97
CA SER A 13 25.18 -10.06 -2.20
C SER A 13 23.88 -10.74 -2.66
N ASP A 14 23.05 -11.15 -1.69
CA ASP A 14 21.89 -11.98 -1.94
C ASP A 14 20.65 -11.09 -2.09
N VAL A 15 20.24 -10.90 -3.34
CA VAL A 15 19.07 -10.12 -3.72
C VAL A 15 17.84 -11.02 -3.68
N PRO A 16 16.91 -10.84 -2.74
CA PRO A 16 15.64 -11.57 -2.74
C PRO A 16 14.78 -11.07 -3.89
N ARG A 17 14.43 -11.98 -4.82
CA ARG A 17 13.43 -11.71 -5.86
C ARG A 17 12.06 -12.24 -5.43
N PRO A 18 10.98 -11.50 -5.71
CA PRO A 18 9.63 -12.01 -5.49
C PRO A 18 9.37 -13.21 -6.40
N GLU A 19 8.72 -14.24 -5.87
CA GLU A 19 8.41 -15.47 -6.59
C GLU A 19 6.99 -15.45 -7.18
N SER A 20 6.12 -14.56 -6.69
CA SER A 20 4.72 -14.48 -7.13
C SER A 20 4.05 -13.15 -6.79
N VAL A 21 2.93 -12.84 -7.46
CA VAL A 21 2.09 -11.66 -7.17
C VAL A 21 1.55 -11.72 -5.73
N ASP A 22 1.20 -12.91 -5.25
CA ASP A 22 0.74 -13.13 -3.87
C ASP A 22 1.83 -12.82 -2.83
N GLU A 23 3.10 -13.01 -3.18
CA GLU A 23 4.24 -12.64 -2.33
C GLU A 23 4.44 -11.12 -2.31
N VAL A 24 4.43 -10.45 -3.47
CA VAL A 24 4.53 -8.98 -3.57
C VAL A 24 3.41 -8.30 -2.78
N ALA A 25 2.18 -8.80 -2.91
CA ALA A 25 1.03 -8.29 -2.15
C ALA A 25 1.22 -8.46 -0.63
N LYS A 26 1.98 -9.46 -0.18
CA LYS A 26 2.33 -9.65 1.23
C LYS A 26 3.51 -8.79 1.67
N TRP A 27 4.38 -8.37 0.77
CA TRP A 27 5.45 -7.42 1.08
C TRP A 27 4.84 -6.05 1.34
N ALA A 28 4.09 -5.52 0.38
CA ALA A 28 3.36 -4.25 0.49
C ALA A 28 2.38 -4.25 1.68
N GLY A 29 1.53 -5.28 1.79
CA GLY A 29 0.50 -5.36 2.83
C GLY A 29 0.99 -5.67 4.25
N SER A 30 2.28 -5.91 4.47
CA SER A 30 2.81 -6.19 5.83
C SER A 30 3.30 -4.95 6.57
N GLU A 31 3.37 -3.81 5.87
CA GLU A 31 3.77 -2.50 6.39
C GLU A 31 2.76 -1.39 6.01
N ASP A 32 1.83 -1.66 5.09
CA ASP A 32 0.74 -0.74 4.73
C ASP A 32 -0.48 -0.87 5.67
N LEU A 33 -0.70 0.19 6.46
CA LEU A 33 -1.83 0.35 7.39
C LEU A 33 -3.21 0.33 6.69
N ARG A 34 -3.26 0.57 5.37
CA ARG A 34 -4.52 0.55 4.59
C ARG A 34 -5.22 -0.81 4.58
N SER A 35 -4.51 -1.92 4.78
CA SER A 35 -5.12 -3.26 4.69
C SER A 35 -5.98 -3.63 5.90
N THR A 36 -5.65 -3.12 7.09
CA THR A 36 -6.41 -3.42 8.33
C THR A 36 -7.78 -2.74 8.34
N GLU A 37 -7.91 -1.56 7.74
CA GLU A 37 -9.20 -0.86 7.63
C GLU A 37 -10.08 -1.42 6.48
N LEU A 38 -9.46 -2.04 5.48
CA LEU A 38 -10.19 -2.59 4.34
C LEU A 38 -10.85 -3.95 4.64
N VAL A 39 -10.27 -4.80 5.49
CA VAL A 39 -10.72 -6.21 5.59
C VAL A 39 -11.83 -6.45 6.64
N HIS A 40 -11.89 -5.68 7.73
CA HIS A 40 -12.83 -5.96 8.83
C HIS A 40 -14.09 -5.09 8.90
N ALA A 41 -14.09 -3.90 8.30
CA ALA A 41 -15.31 -3.08 8.17
C ALA A 41 -16.47 -3.72 7.34
N PRO A 42 -16.26 -4.52 6.27
CA PRO A 42 -17.31 -4.75 5.28
C PRO A 42 -18.34 -5.82 5.64
N VAL A 43 -18.05 -6.78 6.52
CA VAL A 43 -19.04 -7.81 6.89
C VAL A 43 -20.22 -7.16 7.61
N PHE A 44 -19.96 -6.17 8.46
CA PHE A 44 -21.01 -5.46 9.19
C PHE A 44 -21.88 -4.60 8.27
N TRP A 45 -21.28 -3.85 7.34
CA TRP A 45 -22.00 -2.95 6.44
C TRP A 45 -22.86 -3.66 5.39
N VAL A 46 -22.51 -4.88 4.98
CA VAL A 46 -23.29 -5.66 4.00
C VAL A 46 -24.33 -6.55 4.69
N ALA A 47 -23.99 -7.15 5.84
CA ALA A 47 -24.89 -8.08 6.52
C ALA A 47 -26.11 -7.39 7.16
N LEU A 48 -25.95 -6.16 7.67
CA LEU A 48 -27.04 -5.43 8.33
C LEU A 48 -28.19 -5.04 7.38
N PRO A 49 -27.95 -4.47 6.19
CA PRO A 49 -29.03 -4.19 5.24
C PRO A 49 -29.67 -5.46 4.69
N LEU A 50 -28.92 -6.55 4.51
CA LEU A 50 -29.49 -7.84 4.11
C LEU A 50 -30.38 -8.45 5.19
N ALA A 51 -29.98 -8.36 6.46
CA ALA A 51 -30.79 -8.79 7.59
C ALA A 51 -32.06 -7.93 7.73
N ALA A 52 -31.94 -6.61 7.57
CA ALA A 52 -33.09 -5.70 7.56
C ALA A 52 -34.06 -6.00 6.41
N LEU A 53 -33.54 -6.28 5.21
CA LEU A 53 -34.35 -6.69 4.05
C LEU A 53 -35.07 -8.02 4.32
N GLY A 54 -34.36 -9.01 4.86
CA GLY A 54 -34.94 -10.30 5.23
C GLY A 54 -36.04 -10.17 6.29
N PHE A 55 -35.84 -9.30 7.29
CA PHE A 55 -36.84 -9.00 8.31
C PHE A 55 -38.08 -8.31 7.71
N LEU A 56 -37.89 -7.35 6.80
CA LEU A 56 -39.00 -6.69 6.09
C LEU A 56 -39.80 -7.68 5.26
N ILE A 57 -39.13 -8.53 4.47
CA ILE A 57 -39.77 -9.56 3.64
C ILE A 57 -40.51 -10.58 4.52
N TRP A 58 -39.90 -11.02 5.62
CA TRP A 58 -40.56 -11.91 6.58
C TRP A 58 -41.84 -11.27 7.13
N GLY A 59 -41.78 -10.01 7.54
CA GLY A 59 -42.94 -9.24 8.02
C GLY A 59 -44.09 -9.19 7.01
N ILE A 60 -43.79 -9.02 5.71
CA ILE A 60 -44.80 -9.10 4.63
C ILE A 60 -45.50 -10.45 4.62
N VAL A 61 -44.72 -11.53 4.72
CA VAL A 61 -45.23 -12.89 4.54
C VAL A 61 -46.02 -13.35 5.76
N THR A 62 -45.63 -12.95 6.96
CA THR A 62 -46.23 -13.46 8.20
C THR A 62 -47.39 -12.63 8.74
N ASP A 63 -47.45 -11.32 8.46
CA ASP A 63 -48.55 -10.46 8.93
C ASP A 63 -48.76 -9.25 7.99
N PRO A 64 -49.41 -9.45 6.83
CA PRO A 64 -49.74 -8.37 5.90
C PRO A 64 -50.95 -7.58 6.43
N GLY A 65 -50.78 -6.86 7.55
CA GLY A 65 -51.86 -6.03 8.10
C GLY A 65 -52.40 -5.00 7.08
N GLU A 66 -53.60 -4.45 7.35
CA GLU A 66 -54.35 -3.56 6.43
C GLU A 66 -53.55 -2.35 5.91
N GLY A 67 -52.45 -1.97 6.57
CA GLY A 67 -51.48 -0.94 6.16
C GLY A 67 -50.61 -1.27 4.93
N TRP A 68 -50.56 -2.53 4.49
CA TRP A 68 -49.60 -3.03 3.49
C TRP A 68 -50.15 -3.09 2.05
N SER A 69 -51.44 -3.32 1.88
CA SER A 69 -52.11 -3.43 0.57
C SER A 69 -52.76 -2.14 0.11
N GLY A 70 -52.39 -1.00 0.69
CA GLY A 70 -52.99 0.30 0.37
C GLY A 70 -52.86 0.62 -1.10
N ASN A 71 -53.96 0.48 -1.83
CA ASN A 71 -54.10 1.02 -3.18
C ASN A 71 -53.69 2.48 -3.13
N LEU A 72 -52.79 2.89 -4.02
CA LEU A 72 -52.24 4.25 -4.13
C LEU A 72 -53.31 5.34 -4.40
N LEU A 73 -54.60 4.97 -4.37
CA LEU A 73 -55.78 5.72 -4.81
C LEU A 73 -57.02 5.51 -3.90
N SER A 74 -56.88 4.96 -2.69
CA SER A 74 -58.03 4.84 -1.76
C SER A 74 -57.90 5.79 -0.58
N ASP A 75 -58.92 6.63 -0.39
CA ASP A 75 -58.98 7.78 0.53
C ASP A 75 -59.10 7.43 2.04
N ASP A 76 -59.23 6.16 2.42
CA ASP A 76 -59.37 5.76 3.83
C ASP A 76 -58.11 5.06 4.34
N PHE A 77 -57.20 5.81 4.97
CA PHE A 77 -56.05 5.25 5.71
C PHE A 77 -55.82 6.00 7.03
N ASP A 78 -56.25 5.39 8.14
CA ASP A 78 -56.00 5.85 9.53
C ASP A 78 -54.63 5.38 10.08
N GLY A 79 -53.84 4.64 9.30
CA GLY A 79 -52.48 4.24 9.62
C GLY A 79 -51.52 4.76 8.55
N GLN A 80 -50.65 5.71 8.90
CA GLN A 80 -49.82 6.46 7.95
C GLN A 80 -48.95 5.57 7.04
N PRO A 81 -49.36 5.32 5.78
CA PRO A 81 -48.72 4.35 4.90
C PRO A 81 -47.34 4.83 4.40
N TRP A 82 -47.07 6.13 4.54
CA TRP A 82 -45.79 6.72 4.18
C TRP A 82 -44.62 6.21 5.02
N ASN A 83 -44.85 5.78 6.27
CA ASN A 83 -43.79 5.25 7.14
C ASN A 83 -43.14 3.98 6.54
N ALA A 84 -43.96 3.08 5.99
CA ALA A 84 -43.46 1.83 5.40
C ALA A 84 -42.66 2.10 4.11
N TRP A 85 -43.13 3.00 3.26
CA TRP A 85 -42.41 3.41 2.05
C TRP A 85 -41.09 4.13 2.34
N ILE A 86 -41.02 4.92 3.42
CA ILE A 86 -39.75 5.53 3.88
C ILE A 86 -38.76 4.45 4.32
N VAL A 87 -39.21 3.40 5.02
CA VAL A 87 -38.33 2.30 5.43
C VAL A 87 -37.80 1.52 4.22
N TRP A 88 -38.64 1.24 3.23
CA TRP A 88 -38.20 0.63 1.96
C TRP A 88 -37.23 1.51 1.18
N ALA A 89 -37.51 2.81 1.08
CA ALA A 89 -36.61 3.76 0.45
C ALA A 89 -35.26 3.83 1.17
N ALA A 90 -35.27 3.87 2.51
CA ALA A 90 -34.06 3.89 3.33
C ALA A 90 -33.22 2.61 3.15
N VAL A 91 -33.84 1.43 3.18
CA VAL A 91 -33.16 0.15 2.93
C VAL A 91 -32.64 0.06 1.49
N GLY A 92 -33.40 0.54 0.51
CA GLY A 92 -32.98 0.59 -0.89
C GLY A 92 -31.76 1.51 -1.11
N VAL A 93 -31.79 2.72 -0.56
CA VAL A 93 -30.65 3.65 -0.58
C VAL A 93 -29.43 3.04 0.10
N TRP A 94 -29.63 2.38 1.24
CA TRP A 94 -28.53 1.72 1.94
C TRP A 94 -27.92 0.55 1.16
N LEU A 95 -28.74 -0.26 0.48
CA LEU A 95 -28.26 -1.30 -0.42
C LEU A 95 -27.47 -0.70 -1.58
N LEU A 96 -27.92 0.40 -2.18
CA LEU A 96 -27.19 1.08 -3.25
C LEU A 96 -25.82 1.59 -2.77
N ILE A 97 -25.76 2.20 -1.58
CA ILE A 97 -24.50 2.62 -0.97
C ILE A 97 -23.58 1.41 -0.75
N THR A 98 -24.12 0.31 -0.26
CA THR A 98 -23.37 -0.93 0.00
C THR A 98 -22.79 -1.52 -1.29
N VAL A 99 -23.59 -1.58 -2.36
CA VAL A 99 -23.16 -2.03 -3.68
C VAL A 99 -22.10 -1.08 -4.26
N GLY A 100 -22.29 0.23 -4.14
CA GLY A 100 -21.33 1.23 -4.58
C GLY A 100 -19.97 1.09 -3.87
N VAL A 101 -19.98 0.93 -2.55
CA VAL A 101 -18.78 0.68 -1.75
C VAL A 101 -18.12 -0.65 -2.15
N LEU A 102 -18.89 -1.70 -2.39
CA LEU A 102 -18.36 -2.99 -2.83
C LEU A 102 -17.72 -2.89 -4.22
N ALA A 103 -18.36 -2.21 -5.16
CA ALA A 103 -17.85 -2.01 -6.52
C ALA A 103 -16.55 -1.18 -6.51
N LEU A 104 -16.53 -0.07 -5.75
CA LEU A 104 -15.32 0.75 -5.58
C LEU A 104 -14.17 -0.09 -5.01
N ARG A 105 -14.45 -0.94 -4.01
CA ARG A 105 -13.44 -1.82 -3.40
C ARG A 105 -12.95 -2.91 -4.34
N LEU A 106 -13.83 -3.50 -5.13
CA LEU A 106 -13.44 -4.46 -6.16
C LEU A 106 -12.56 -3.81 -7.23
N SER A 107 -12.83 -2.55 -7.58
CA SER A 107 -11.94 -1.76 -8.43
C SER A 107 -10.57 -1.61 -7.79
N ILE A 108 -10.51 -1.12 -6.53
CA ILE A 108 -9.24 -0.95 -5.81
C ILE A 108 -8.47 -2.28 -5.70
N LEU A 109 -9.14 -3.40 -5.41
CA LEU A 109 -8.49 -4.71 -5.34
C LEU A 109 -7.94 -5.16 -6.69
N LYS A 110 -8.66 -4.87 -7.78
CA LYS A 110 -8.20 -5.16 -9.14
C LYS A 110 -7.01 -4.30 -9.51
N ASP A 111 -7.05 -3.02 -9.18
CA ASP A 111 -5.96 -2.06 -9.42
C ASP A 111 -4.72 -2.44 -8.62
N LEU A 112 -4.87 -2.78 -7.34
CA LEU A 112 -3.78 -3.30 -6.50
C LEU A 112 -3.20 -4.61 -7.05
N ARG A 113 -4.03 -5.52 -7.57
CA ARG A 113 -3.50 -6.76 -8.17
C ARG A 113 -2.68 -6.46 -9.42
N ALA A 114 -3.16 -5.56 -10.28
CA ALA A 114 -2.44 -5.12 -11.47
C ALA A 114 -1.12 -4.42 -11.10
N GLU A 115 -1.12 -3.62 -10.03
CA GLU A 115 0.08 -2.98 -9.49
C GLU A 115 1.08 -4.02 -8.95
N ASN A 116 0.62 -5.01 -8.17
CA ASN A 116 1.49 -6.08 -7.66
C ASN A 116 2.09 -6.94 -8.79
N GLU A 117 1.34 -7.16 -9.87
CA GLU A 117 1.83 -7.83 -11.09
C GLU A 117 2.87 -6.98 -11.81
N TRP A 118 2.62 -5.67 -11.92
CA TRP A 118 3.60 -4.72 -12.46
C TRP A 118 4.91 -4.70 -11.66
N ILE A 119 4.83 -4.67 -10.33
CA ILE A 119 6.00 -4.73 -9.42
C ILE A 119 6.74 -6.07 -9.57
N LEU A 120 6.02 -7.18 -9.72
CA LEU A 120 6.65 -8.49 -9.93
C LEU A 120 7.49 -8.53 -11.21
N GLU A 121 6.96 -7.94 -12.29
CA GLU A 121 7.60 -7.96 -13.61
C GLU A 121 8.71 -6.91 -13.76
N HIS A 122 8.50 -5.69 -13.24
CA HIS A 122 9.35 -4.52 -13.51
C HIS A 122 10.13 -4.03 -12.29
N GLY A 123 9.86 -4.56 -11.10
CA GLY A 123 10.52 -4.14 -9.87
C GLY A 123 12.01 -4.44 -9.87
N VAL A 124 12.82 -3.39 -9.67
CA VAL A 124 14.28 -3.51 -9.59
C VAL A 124 14.71 -3.41 -8.13
N ALA A 125 15.45 -4.42 -7.67
CA ALA A 125 15.98 -4.41 -6.32
C ALA A 125 17.05 -3.32 -6.14
N HIS A 126 16.87 -2.50 -5.12
CA HIS A 126 17.82 -1.49 -4.70
C HIS A 126 18.28 -1.79 -3.27
N SER A 127 19.59 -1.79 -3.06
CA SER A 127 20.18 -1.85 -1.72
C SER A 127 19.98 -0.53 -1.01
N ILE A 128 19.53 -0.56 0.24
CA ILE A 128 19.26 0.64 1.04
C ILE A 128 20.46 0.97 1.91
N HIS A 129 20.86 2.24 1.93
CA HIS A 129 21.92 2.78 2.76
C HIS A 129 21.38 4.00 3.51
N ARG A 130 21.65 4.10 4.81
CA ARG A 130 21.29 5.30 5.58
C ARG A 130 22.20 6.45 5.12
N ALA A 131 21.62 7.60 4.79
CA ALA A 131 22.40 8.78 4.44
C ALA A 131 22.93 9.47 5.70
N SER A 132 23.93 10.35 5.54
CA SER A 132 24.56 11.05 6.67
C SER A 132 23.67 12.08 7.38
N VAL A 133 22.57 12.51 6.76
CA VAL A 133 21.67 13.54 7.26
C VAL A 133 20.33 12.93 7.66
N ASP A 134 19.87 13.24 8.87
CA ASP A 134 18.50 12.98 9.27
C ASP A 134 17.63 14.20 8.88
N TYR A 135 16.43 13.94 8.37
CA TYR A 135 15.45 14.95 8.00
C TYR A 135 14.65 15.37 9.22
N ASN A 136 14.63 16.66 9.54
CA ASN A 136 13.81 17.21 10.62
C ASN A 136 12.60 17.94 10.00
N ASP A 137 11.40 17.48 10.33
CA ASP A 137 10.10 18.05 9.93
C ASP A 137 9.59 19.11 10.93
N GLY A 138 10.36 19.41 11.97
CA GLY A 138 9.97 20.29 13.08
C GLY A 138 9.70 19.52 14.38
N GLU A 139 9.70 18.19 14.37
CA GLU A 139 9.64 17.38 15.58
C GLU A 139 11.00 17.26 16.28
N ALA A 140 10.98 16.93 17.58
CA ALA A 140 12.20 16.85 18.40
C ALA A 140 13.16 15.72 17.96
N THR A 141 12.70 14.78 17.13
CA THR A 141 13.47 13.64 16.64
C THR A 141 13.39 13.62 15.11
N GLY A 142 14.52 13.75 14.42
CA GLY A 142 14.56 13.69 12.96
C GLY A 142 14.32 12.29 12.41
N TRP A 143 13.77 12.20 11.20
CA TRP A 143 13.62 10.98 10.42
C TRP A 143 14.93 10.60 9.74
N ALA A 144 15.32 9.33 9.82
CA ALA A 144 16.48 8.86 9.07
C ALA A 144 16.19 8.90 7.57
N THR A 145 17.11 9.47 6.78
CA THR A 145 17.02 9.48 5.32
C THR A 145 17.86 8.36 4.71
N TYR A 146 17.54 8.00 3.46
CA TYR A 146 18.12 6.83 2.82
C TYR A 146 18.47 7.06 1.35
N ILE A 147 19.55 6.43 0.92
CA ILE A 147 19.97 6.31 -0.47
C ILE A 147 19.77 4.85 -0.87
N ALA A 148 18.96 4.61 -1.90
CA ALA A 148 18.84 3.29 -2.50
C ALA A 148 19.60 3.23 -3.83
N LEU A 149 20.33 2.14 -4.03
CA LEU A 149 21.19 1.94 -5.19
C LEU A 149 20.84 0.63 -5.87
N ASP A 150 20.63 0.67 -7.19
CA ASP A 150 20.29 -0.51 -7.99
C ASP A 150 21.37 -1.59 -7.81
N HIS A 151 20.92 -2.80 -7.46
CA HIS A 151 21.79 -3.97 -7.27
C HIS A 151 22.58 -4.34 -8.54
N ARG A 152 22.09 -3.99 -9.73
CA ARG A 152 22.71 -4.30 -11.02
C ARG A 152 23.94 -3.43 -11.31
N LEU A 153 24.06 -2.29 -10.64
CA LEU A 153 25.21 -1.41 -10.80
C LEU A 153 26.49 -2.10 -10.33
N ASP A 154 27.58 -1.81 -11.01
CA ASP A 154 28.90 -2.16 -10.54
C ASP A 154 29.24 -1.37 -9.27
N HIS A 155 30.16 -1.92 -8.47
CA HIS A 155 30.48 -1.34 -7.17
C HIS A 155 31.05 0.08 -7.27
N ARG A 156 31.81 0.37 -8.34
CA ARG A 156 32.40 1.68 -8.56
C ARG A 156 31.33 2.71 -8.87
N ARG A 157 30.43 2.44 -9.82
CA ARG A 157 29.35 3.38 -10.15
C ARG A 157 28.34 3.57 -9.02
N ALA A 158 28.05 2.51 -8.26
CA ALA A 158 27.23 2.61 -7.06
C ALA A 158 27.88 3.53 -6.00
N ALA A 159 29.21 3.45 -5.82
CA ALA A 159 29.94 4.34 -4.92
C ALA A 159 29.95 5.79 -5.43
N GLU A 160 30.15 6.01 -6.74
CA GLU A 160 30.10 7.32 -7.36
C GLU A 160 28.72 7.99 -7.16
N ILE A 161 27.63 7.25 -7.36
CA ILE A 161 26.26 7.76 -7.12
C ILE A 161 26.02 8.05 -5.63
N HIS A 162 26.46 7.15 -4.75
CA HIS A 162 26.34 7.36 -3.31
C HIS A 162 27.08 8.63 -2.85
N GLU A 163 28.32 8.82 -3.32
CA GLU A 163 29.11 10.00 -3.00
C GLU A 163 28.47 11.29 -3.53
N ALA A 164 27.88 11.25 -4.74
CA ALA A 164 27.16 12.38 -5.31
C ALA A 164 25.94 12.79 -4.45
N PHE A 165 25.15 11.81 -3.98
CA PHE A 165 24.05 12.08 -3.05
C PHE A 165 24.54 12.66 -1.71
N GLU A 166 25.59 12.08 -1.13
CA GLU A 166 26.18 12.58 0.12
C GLU A 166 26.73 14.01 -0.04
N GLN A 167 27.34 14.32 -1.17
CA GLN A 167 27.80 15.67 -1.47
C GLN A 167 26.63 16.65 -1.62
N TRP A 168 25.57 16.23 -2.31
CA TRP A 168 24.36 17.04 -2.45
C TRP A 168 23.70 17.35 -1.10
N LEU A 169 23.54 16.35 -0.24
CA LEU A 169 22.95 16.50 1.11
C LEU A 169 23.73 17.45 2.02
N ARG A 170 25.05 17.60 1.81
CA ARG A 170 25.87 18.59 2.53
C ARG A 170 25.59 20.03 2.11
N THR A 171 25.08 20.23 0.90
CA THR A 171 24.88 21.56 0.31
C THR A 171 23.42 21.97 0.24
N THR A 172 22.47 21.04 0.37
CA THR A 172 21.06 21.29 0.14
C THR A 172 20.23 20.39 1.05
N LEU A 173 19.21 21.00 1.68
CA LEU A 173 18.19 20.23 2.40
C LEU A 173 17.15 19.73 1.39
N PRO A 174 16.80 18.43 1.43
CA PRO A 174 15.78 17.88 0.53
C PRO A 174 14.41 18.57 0.77
N PRO A 175 13.62 18.83 -0.29
CA PRO A 175 12.34 19.50 -0.19
C PRO A 175 11.35 18.67 0.63
N SER A 176 10.67 19.31 1.60
CA SER A 176 9.73 18.66 2.51
C SER A 176 8.58 17.99 1.76
N GLY A 177 8.25 16.75 2.13
CA GLY A 177 7.15 16.00 1.52
C GLY A 177 7.39 15.55 0.08
N SER A 178 8.63 15.62 -0.42
CA SER A 178 8.94 15.07 -1.74
C SER A 178 8.94 13.54 -1.74
N GLY A 179 8.39 12.97 -2.81
CA GLY A 179 8.54 11.55 -3.11
C GLY A 179 10.00 11.17 -3.41
N PRO A 180 10.26 9.91 -3.78
CA PRO A 180 11.61 9.44 -4.10
C PRO A 180 12.28 10.30 -5.17
N ILE A 181 13.48 10.82 -4.89
CA ILE A 181 14.22 11.67 -5.82
C ILE A 181 15.25 10.82 -6.56
N SER A 182 15.14 10.75 -7.88
CA SER A 182 16.08 9.97 -8.69
C SER A 182 17.43 10.68 -8.87
N SER A 183 18.50 9.89 -8.95
CA SER A 183 19.86 10.37 -9.23
C SER A 183 19.98 10.95 -10.63
N THR A 184 19.19 10.49 -11.60
CA THR A 184 19.16 11.06 -12.95
C THR A 184 18.56 12.46 -12.96
N THR A 185 17.55 12.72 -12.14
CA THR A 185 16.97 14.06 -11.99
C THR A 185 17.96 15.04 -11.37
N LEU A 186 18.71 14.62 -10.35
CA LEU A 186 19.65 15.52 -9.66
C LEU A 186 20.98 15.71 -10.38
N PHE A 187 21.53 14.65 -10.95
CA PHE A 187 22.92 14.64 -11.45
C PHE A 187 23.04 14.29 -12.94
N GLY A 188 21.91 14.06 -13.61
CA GLY A 188 21.87 13.72 -15.03
C GLY A 188 22.00 12.21 -15.32
N PRO A 189 21.84 11.81 -16.59
CA PRO A 189 21.74 10.40 -17.00
C PRO A 189 23.01 9.58 -16.74
N GLN A 190 24.14 10.26 -16.53
CA GLN A 190 25.44 9.63 -16.27
C GLN A 190 25.46 8.93 -14.89
N LEU A 191 24.64 9.40 -13.95
CA LEU A 191 24.53 8.84 -12.60
C LEU A 191 23.20 8.11 -12.40
N ALA A 192 22.71 7.39 -13.41
CA ALA A 192 21.46 6.62 -13.29
C ALA A 192 21.54 5.41 -12.34
N GLY A 193 20.40 5.05 -11.74
CA GLY A 193 20.24 3.85 -10.90
C GLY A 193 20.32 4.09 -9.39
N GLY A 194 20.15 5.34 -8.94
CA GLY A 194 20.03 5.68 -7.53
C GLY A 194 18.77 6.48 -7.22
N TYR A 195 18.29 6.34 -5.99
CA TYR A 195 17.15 7.10 -5.47
C TYR A 195 17.45 7.58 -4.05
N PHE A 196 16.99 8.78 -3.72
CA PHE A 196 17.00 9.32 -2.37
C PHE A 196 15.59 9.32 -1.78
N PHE A 197 15.49 8.94 -0.51
CA PHE A 197 14.25 8.87 0.26
C PHE A 197 14.38 9.70 1.53
N LEU A 198 13.45 10.64 1.71
CA LEU A 198 13.30 11.40 2.96
C LEU A 198 12.93 10.51 4.14
N HIS A 199 12.00 9.60 3.91
CA HIS A 199 11.59 8.55 4.83
C HIS A 199 11.26 7.30 4.03
N LEU A 200 11.43 6.12 4.61
CA LEU A 200 10.94 4.90 3.99
C LEU A 200 9.47 4.68 4.33
N PRO A 201 8.69 4.06 3.44
CA PRO A 201 7.30 3.68 3.73
C PRO A 201 7.16 2.82 5.01
N VAL A 202 8.24 2.13 5.41
CA VAL A 202 8.29 1.26 6.60
C VAL A 202 8.67 1.96 7.89
N SER A 203 9.13 3.21 7.80
CA SER A 203 9.63 3.94 8.96
C SER A 203 8.45 4.46 9.76
N GLN A 204 8.08 3.74 10.82
CA GLN A 204 6.97 4.12 11.71
C GLN A 204 7.42 4.97 12.91
N THR A 205 8.73 5.19 13.08
CA THR A 205 9.28 5.90 14.24
C THR A 205 10.47 6.76 13.83
N ALA A 206 10.41 8.05 14.16
CA ALA A 206 11.54 8.96 13.97
C ALA A 206 12.77 8.50 14.77
N GLY A 207 13.97 8.70 14.22
CA GLY A 207 15.24 8.30 14.83
C GLY A 207 15.58 6.79 14.80
N VAL A 208 14.67 5.91 14.37
CA VAL A 208 14.94 4.47 14.28
C VAL A 208 15.37 4.11 12.86
N ALA A 209 16.57 3.54 12.73
CA ALA A 209 17.05 3.03 11.45
C ALA A 209 16.29 1.75 11.07
N THR A 210 15.98 1.61 9.78
CA THR A 210 15.33 0.40 9.27
C THR A 210 16.27 -0.80 9.33
N GLU A 211 15.72 -1.99 9.63
CA GLU A 211 16.43 -3.26 9.46
C GLU A 211 16.41 -3.76 7.99
N HIS A 212 15.62 -3.10 7.14
CA HIS A 212 15.47 -3.46 5.74
C HIS A 212 16.77 -3.18 4.98
N ARG A 213 17.20 -4.17 4.18
CA ARG A 213 18.41 -4.06 3.35
C ARG A 213 18.11 -3.81 1.88
N TRP A 214 16.87 -4.08 1.47
CA TRP A 214 16.44 -4.10 0.09
C TRP A 214 15.07 -3.43 -0.06
N MET A 215 14.87 -2.73 -1.17
CA MET A 215 13.56 -2.31 -1.67
C MET A 215 13.44 -2.70 -3.14
N LEU A 216 12.22 -2.97 -3.59
CA LEU A 216 11.90 -2.95 -5.01
C LEU A 216 11.47 -1.55 -5.38
N VAL A 217 12.16 -0.97 -6.34
CA VAL A 217 11.79 0.31 -6.96
C VAL A 217 11.25 -0.03 -8.34
N THR A 218 10.02 0.38 -8.62
CA THR A 218 9.34 0.10 -9.89
C THR A 218 8.96 1.42 -10.54
N GLU A 219 9.36 1.58 -11.80
CA GLU A 219 8.97 2.77 -12.57
C GLU A 219 7.44 2.81 -12.75
N PRO A 220 6.85 4.01 -12.75
CA PRO A 220 5.42 4.17 -12.96
C PRO A 220 5.01 3.67 -14.35
N ARG A 221 3.76 3.18 -14.45
CA ARG A 221 3.19 2.72 -15.72
C ARG A 221 2.82 3.88 -16.65
N GLU A 222 2.34 4.99 -16.08
CA GLU A 222 1.95 6.19 -16.80
C GLU A 222 2.91 7.34 -16.50
N SER A 223 3.19 8.16 -17.52
CA SER A 223 4.05 9.33 -17.35
C SER A 223 3.36 10.37 -16.48
N GLY A 224 3.79 10.50 -15.23
CA GLY A 224 3.20 11.44 -14.25
C GLY A 224 2.91 10.81 -12.90
N ASP A 225 2.86 9.48 -12.82
CA ASP A 225 2.72 8.78 -11.54
C ASP A 225 4.04 8.73 -10.78
N GLU A 226 3.95 8.59 -9.45
CA GLU A 226 5.10 8.44 -8.59
C GLU A 226 5.73 7.05 -8.72
N VAL A 227 7.02 6.97 -8.44
CA VAL A 227 7.76 5.69 -8.41
C VAL A 227 7.22 4.82 -7.29
N ILE A 228 6.93 3.56 -7.60
CA ILE A 228 6.40 2.62 -6.62
C ILE A 228 7.55 2.00 -5.83
N VAL A 229 7.51 2.16 -4.52
CA VAL A 229 8.56 1.70 -3.60
C VAL A 229 7.99 0.61 -2.72
N THR A 230 8.39 -0.63 -2.98
CA THR A 230 7.96 -1.79 -2.20
C THR A 230 9.09 -2.27 -1.30
N PRO A 231 8.95 -2.16 0.03
CA PRO A 231 9.95 -2.65 0.95
C PRO A 231 10.06 -4.17 0.88
N VAL A 232 11.28 -4.70 0.80
CA VAL A 232 11.49 -6.14 0.91
C VAL A 232 11.52 -6.51 2.38
N PRO A 233 10.71 -7.48 2.86
CA PRO A 233 10.71 -7.90 4.25
C PRO A 233 12.08 -8.43 4.69
N VAL A 234 12.43 -8.22 5.97
CA VAL A 234 13.63 -8.80 6.58
C VAL A 234 13.67 -10.33 6.45
N PRO A 235 14.85 -10.98 6.36
CA PRO A 235 14.98 -12.39 5.98
C PRO A 235 14.09 -13.37 6.77
N LYS A 236 13.96 -13.17 8.09
CA LYS A 236 13.10 -14.00 8.94
C LYS A 236 11.61 -13.87 8.58
N LYS A 237 11.16 -12.65 8.29
CA LYS A 237 9.78 -12.35 7.88
C LYS A 237 9.51 -12.87 6.47
N LEU A 238 10.45 -12.67 5.56
CA LEU A 238 10.40 -13.19 4.19
C LEU A 238 10.24 -14.72 4.15
N ALA A 239 11.09 -15.45 4.90
CA ALA A 239 11.02 -16.91 5.00
C ALA A 239 9.65 -17.39 5.53
N ARG A 240 9.09 -16.67 6.51
CA ARG A 240 7.75 -16.97 7.05
C ARG A 240 6.65 -16.76 6.00
N ILE A 241 6.72 -15.67 5.22
CA ILE A 241 5.76 -15.38 4.14
C ILE A 241 5.80 -16.51 3.10
N ARG A 242 6.98 -16.87 2.60
CA ARG A 242 7.16 -17.94 1.61
C ARG A 242 6.64 -19.29 2.11
N ALA A 243 6.97 -19.66 3.36
CA ALA A 243 6.48 -20.90 3.95
C ALA A 243 4.95 -20.96 4.03
N LYS A 244 4.29 -19.83 4.35
CA LYS A 244 2.83 -19.74 4.40
C LYS A 244 2.22 -19.87 3.01
N LEU A 245 2.79 -19.21 2.01
CA LEU A 245 2.32 -19.28 0.62
C LEU A 245 2.47 -20.69 0.05
N ARG A 246 3.61 -21.36 0.31
CA ARG A 246 3.84 -22.74 -0.13
C ARG A 246 2.79 -23.71 0.44
N ARG A 247 2.55 -23.65 1.75
CA ARG A 247 1.50 -24.47 2.41
C ARG A 247 0.11 -24.24 1.81
N LYS A 248 -0.21 -22.99 1.46
CA LYS A 248 -1.50 -22.64 0.84
C LYS A 248 -1.62 -23.17 -0.58
N ALA A 249 -0.53 -23.19 -1.35
CA ALA A 249 -0.49 -23.77 -2.68
C ALA A 249 -0.64 -25.30 -2.64
N GLU A 250 0.09 -25.97 -1.74
CA GLU A 250 0.00 -27.42 -1.51
C GLU A 250 -1.44 -27.85 -1.14
N GLY A 251 -2.13 -27.09 -0.28
CA GLY A 251 -3.52 -27.38 0.12
C GLY A 251 -4.59 -27.04 -0.93
N ARG A 252 -4.26 -26.36 -2.03
CA ARG A 252 -5.18 -26.10 -3.16
C ARG A 252 -5.03 -27.11 -4.29
N ALA A 253 -3.93 -27.87 -4.30
CA ALA A 253 -3.65 -28.90 -5.30
C ALA A 253 -4.21 -30.28 -4.91
N GLN A 254 -4.81 -30.39 -3.72
CA GLN A 254 -5.55 -31.56 -3.22
C GLN A 254 -7.05 -31.31 -3.41
#